data_AF-A0A4Q5XW40-F1
#
_entry.id   AF-A0A4Q5XW40-F1
#
_cell.length_a   1.000
_cell.length_b   1.000
_cell.length_c   1.000
_cell.angle_alpha   90.00
_cell.angle_beta   90.00
_cell.angle_gamma   90.00
#
_symmetry.space_group_name_H-M   'P 1'
#
loop_
_entity.id
_entity.type
_entity.pdbx_description
1 polymer ?
#
loop_
_entity_poly.entity_id
_entity_poly.type
_entity_poly.pdbx_seq_one_letter_code
_entity_poly.pdbx_strand_id
1 'polypeptide(L)'
;SGLDRLDFKGRTHFLSLSARVMRQILIDEIRRMRAAKRQAPPVSTQLPPELGAQSIDLEDLDRALAKLELVAPDHARLVEQRYFAGLTLEEIADIDGVSVRTVKRQWRAARAWLVAELGQR
;
A
#
# COMPACT_ATOMS: atom_id res chain seq x y z
N SER A 1 -0.04 12.87 -27.12
CA SER A 1 -0.97 13.99 -27.38
C SER A 1 -1.46 14.58 -26.06
N GLY A 2 -2.16 15.71 -26.02
CA GLY A 2 -2.74 16.25 -24.76
C GLY A 2 -3.85 15.37 -24.16
N LEU A 3 -4.51 14.56 -25.00
CA LEU A 3 -5.60 13.67 -24.61
C LEU A 3 -5.08 12.45 -23.83
N ASP A 4 -3.95 11.87 -24.22
CA ASP A 4 -3.34 10.72 -23.52
C ASP A 4 -2.94 11.08 -22.07
N ARG A 5 -2.52 12.33 -21.83
CA ARG A 5 -2.15 12.81 -20.49
C ARG A 5 -3.37 12.99 -19.56
N LEU A 6 -4.50 13.41 -20.11
CA LEU A 6 -5.74 13.56 -19.35
C LEU A 6 -6.30 12.19 -18.94
N ASP A 7 -6.27 11.22 -19.86
CA ASP A 7 -6.67 9.84 -19.59
C ASP A 7 -5.76 9.18 -18.54
N PHE A 8 -4.45 9.38 -18.66
CA PHE A 8 -3.48 8.90 -17.67
C PHE A 8 -3.72 9.51 -16.28
N LYS A 9 -3.89 10.84 -16.16
CA LYS A 9 -4.19 11.49 -14.86
C LYS A 9 -5.50 10.98 -14.27
N GLY A 10 -6.54 10.81 -15.09
CA GLY A 10 -7.82 10.25 -14.65
C GLY A 10 -7.67 8.85 -14.08
N ARG A 11 -6.91 7.98 -14.77
CA ARG A 11 -6.60 6.62 -14.32
C ARG A 11 -5.83 6.62 -12.99
N THR A 12 -4.78 7.42 -12.87
CA THR A 12 -3.96 7.49 -11.64
C THR A 12 -4.78 8.00 -10.45
N HIS A 13 -5.66 8.99 -10.68
CA HIS A 13 -6.56 9.49 -9.65
C HIS A 13 -7.57 8.42 -9.21
N PHE A 14 -8.17 7.70 -10.18
CA PHE A 14 -9.06 6.57 -9.89
C PHE A 14 -8.37 5.46 -9.09
N LEU A 15 -7.15 5.08 -9.48
CA LEU A 15 -6.34 4.08 -8.78
C LEU A 15 -6.03 4.51 -7.34
N SER A 16 -5.66 5.78 -7.15
CA SER A 16 -5.41 6.38 -5.83
C SER A 16 -6.63 6.29 -4.91
N LEU A 17 -7.82 6.59 -5.43
CA LEU A 17 -9.08 6.49 -4.67
C LEU A 17 -9.47 5.03 -4.37
N SER A 18 -9.10 4.11 -5.26
CA SER A 18 -9.48 2.69 -5.16
C SER A 18 -8.52 1.85 -4.30
N ALA A 19 -7.36 2.41 -3.89
CA ALA A 19 -6.29 1.67 -3.21
C ALA A 19 -6.78 0.89 -1.97
N ARG A 20 -7.58 1.54 -1.13
CA ARG A 20 -8.16 0.93 0.06
C ARG A 20 -9.13 -0.21 -0.25
N VAL A 21 -9.94 -0.04 -1.30
CA VAL A 21 -10.89 -1.08 -1.74
C VAL A 21 -10.14 -2.30 -2.25
N MET A 22 -9.07 -2.09 -3.02
CA MET A 22 -8.21 -3.17 -3.51
C MET A 22 -7.56 -3.94 -2.35
N ARG A 23 -7.06 -3.24 -1.31
CA ARG A 23 -6.60 -3.86 -0.07
C ARG A 23 -7.66 -4.78 0.53
N GLN A 24 -8.88 -4.27 0.72
CA GLN A 24 -9.95 -5.04 1.35
C GLN A 24 -10.31 -6.30 0.54
N ILE A 25 -10.43 -6.19 -0.79
CA ILE A 25 -10.73 -7.31 -1.68
C ILE A 25 -9.65 -8.41 -1.56
N LEU A 26 -8.37 -8.04 -1.59
CA LEU A 26 -7.27 -8.99 -1.48
C LEU A 26 -7.25 -9.70 -0.13
N ILE A 27 -7.48 -8.97 0.97
CA ILE A 27 -7.53 -9.55 2.31
C ILE A 27 -8.72 -10.49 2.48
N ASP A 28 -9.89 -10.10 1.96
CA ASP A 28 -11.07 -10.95 2.02
C ASP A 28 -10.87 -12.26 1.24
N GLU A 29 -10.21 -12.22 0.09
CA GLU A 29 -9.90 -13.42 -0.67
C GLU A 29 -8.93 -14.35 0.09
N ILE A 30 -7.88 -13.80 0.70
CA ILE A 30 -6.94 -14.59 1.53
C ILE A 30 -7.68 -15.26 2.69
N ARG A 31 -8.56 -14.53 3.38
CA ARG A 31 -9.37 -15.06 4.49
C ARG A 31 -10.30 -16.18 4.02
N ARG A 32 -10.94 -16.03 2.85
CA ARG A 32 -11.77 -17.08 2.24
C ARG A 32 -10.96 -18.34 1.93
N MET A 33 -9.78 -18.17 1.32
CA MET A 33 -8.89 -19.30 0.99
C MET A 33 -8.45 -20.07 2.25
N ARG A 34 -8.08 -19.36 3.33
CA ARG A 34 -7.72 -19.99 4.63
C ARG A 34 -8.90 -20.70 5.29
N ALA A 35 -10.10 -20.12 5.23
CA ALA A 35 -11.30 -20.75 5.78
C ALA A 35 -11.67 -22.05 5.04
N ALA A 36 -11.50 -22.07 3.72
CA ALA A 36 -11.77 -23.25 2.88
C ALA A 36 -10.73 -24.37 3.03
N LYS A 37 -9.52 -24.05 3.49
CA LYS A 37 -8.41 -24.99 3.71
C LYS A 37 -7.74 -24.68 5.04
N ARG A 38 -8.12 -25.37 6.12
CA ARG A 38 -7.60 -25.17 7.51
C ARG A 38 -6.06 -25.21 7.64
N GLN A 39 -5.31 -25.62 6.60
CA GLN A 39 -3.84 -25.62 6.52
C GLN A 39 -3.32 -25.00 5.20
N ALA A 40 -3.97 -23.96 4.67
CA ALA A 40 -3.43 -23.24 3.51
C ALA A 40 -2.11 -22.53 3.87
N PRO A 41 -1.06 -22.61 3.03
CA PRO A 41 0.17 -21.84 3.24
C PRO A 41 -0.10 -20.33 3.17
N PRO A 42 0.73 -19.50 3.84
CA PRO A 42 0.56 -18.05 3.83
C PRO A 42 0.63 -17.50 2.40
N VAL A 43 -0.33 -16.65 2.03
CA VAL A 43 -0.29 -15.90 0.78
C VAL A 43 0.69 -14.75 0.99
N SER A 44 1.89 -14.93 0.44
CA SER A 44 2.94 -13.93 0.44
C SER A 44 2.76 -12.96 -0.71
N THR A 45 2.91 -11.66 -0.42
CA THR A 45 3.10 -10.64 -1.45
C THR A 45 4.58 -10.22 -1.47
N GLN A 46 5.13 -10.00 -2.66
CA GLN A 46 6.44 -9.35 -2.76
C GLN A 46 6.24 -7.87 -2.46
N LEU A 47 6.95 -7.37 -1.44
CA LEU A 47 7.03 -5.93 -1.25
C LEU A 47 7.85 -5.31 -2.39
N PRO A 48 7.60 -4.03 -2.74
CA PRO A 48 8.58 -3.18 -3.37
C PRO A 48 9.95 -3.44 -2.74
N PRO A 49 11.02 -3.58 -3.56
CA PRO A 49 12.38 -3.85 -3.08
C PRO A 49 12.79 -2.89 -1.95
N GLU A 50 12.22 -1.69 -1.96
CA GLU A 50 12.43 -0.67 -0.95
C GLU A 50 11.83 -0.95 0.43
N LEU A 51 11.19 -2.09 0.76
CA LEU A 51 10.90 -2.47 2.16
C LEU A 51 11.80 -3.57 2.71
N GLY A 52 12.71 -4.11 1.90
CA GLY A 52 13.57 -5.24 2.25
C GLY A 52 13.02 -6.53 1.64
N ALA A 53 13.92 -7.39 1.18
CA ALA A 53 13.61 -8.64 0.47
C ALA A 53 13.11 -9.76 1.42
N GLN A 54 12.19 -9.44 2.32
CA GLN A 54 11.52 -10.41 3.17
C GLN A 54 10.06 -10.55 2.71
N SER A 55 9.63 -11.80 2.52
CA SER A 55 8.23 -12.13 2.31
C SER A 55 7.44 -11.80 3.58
N ILE A 56 6.52 -10.84 3.52
CA ILE A 56 5.60 -10.51 4.62
C ILE A 56 4.23 -11.10 4.30
N ASP A 57 3.58 -11.71 5.29
CA ASP A 57 2.20 -12.17 5.18
C ASP A 57 1.28 -10.94 4.99
N LEU A 58 0.42 -10.97 3.97
CA LEU A 58 -0.47 -9.85 3.67
C LEU A 58 -1.41 -9.53 4.85
N GLU A 59 -1.78 -10.52 5.67
CA GLU A 59 -2.60 -10.27 6.87
C GLU A 59 -1.85 -9.51 7.96
N ASP A 60 -0.53 -9.69 8.07
CA ASP A 60 0.29 -8.89 8.98
C ASP A 60 0.43 -7.46 8.51
N LEU A 61 0.66 -7.29 7.20
CA LEU A 61 0.68 -5.97 6.59
C LEU A 61 -0.65 -5.25 6.79
N ASP A 62 -1.78 -5.95 6.64
CA ASP A 62 -3.11 -5.41 6.90
C ASP A 62 -3.30 -4.96 8.35
N ARG A 63 -2.88 -5.79 9.33
CA ARG A 63 -2.95 -5.40 10.75
C ARG A 63 -2.07 -4.20 11.07
N ALA A 64 -0.84 -4.17 10.54
CA ALA A 64 0.07 -3.04 10.72
C ALA A 64 -0.50 -1.77 10.08
N LEU A 65 -1.05 -1.86 8.87
CA LEU A 65 -1.70 -0.74 8.19
C LEU A 65 -2.94 -0.22 8.94
N ALA A 66 -3.76 -1.10 9.51
CA ALA A 66 -4.89 -0.69 10.33
C ALA A 66 -4.44 0.11 11.57
N LYS A 67 -3.33 -0.27 12.19
CA LYS A 67 -2.72 0.50 13.30
C LYS A 67 -2.11 1.81 12.82
N LEU A 68 -1.43 1.82 11.68
CA LEU A 68 -0.85 3.03 11.09
C LEU A 68 -1.94 4.05 10.76
N GLU A 69 -3.09 3.61 10.26
CA GLU A 69 -4.23 4.48 9.93
C GLU A 69 -4.73 5.26 11.15
N LEU A 70 -4.69 4.66 12.34
CA LEU A 70 -5.11 5.31 13.59
C LEU A 70 -4.15 6.43 14.04
N VAL A 71 -2.85 6.27 13.79
CA VAL A 71 -1.83 7.22 14.27
C VAL A 71 -1.37 8.21 13.20
N ALA A 72 -1.46 7.84 11.93
CA ALA A 72 -0.91 8.57 10.81
C ALA A 72 -1.65 8.22 9.50
N PRO A 73 -2.90 8.69 9.32
CA PRO A 73 -3.77 8.30 8.21
C PRO A 73 -3.17 8.62 6.82
N ASP A 74 -2.49 9.77 6.67
CA ASP A 74 -1.82 10.14 5.42
C ASP A 74 -0.68 9.17 5.05
N HIS A 75 0.02 8.65 6.05
CA HIS A 75 1.08 7.67 5.85
C HIS A 75 0.52 6.30 5.48
N ALA A 76 -0.61 5.90 6.08
CA ALA A 76 -1.33 4.70 5.69
C ALA A 76 -1.82 4.79 4.23
N ARG A 77 -2.44 5.92 3.85
CA ARG A 77 -2.90 6.18 2.47
C ARG A 77 -1.75 6.11 1.47
N LEU A 78 -0.60 6.71 1.80
CA LEU A 78 0.60 6.65 0.96
C LEU A 78 1.07 5.21 0.73
N VAL A 79 1.08 4.39 1.79
CA VAL A 79 1.40 2.96 1.68
C VAL A 79 0.36 2.27 0.81
N GLU A 80 -0.94 2.50 1.01
CA GLU A 80 -1.97 1.86 0.20
C GLU A 80 -1.83 2.17 -1.30
N GLN A 81 -1.58 3.43 -1.65
CA GLN A 81 -1.34 3.86 -3.02
C GLN A 81 -0.11 3.18 -3.64
N ARG A 82 0.98 3.04 -2.87
CA ARG A 82 2.20 2.35 -3.30
C ARG A 82 1.99 0.85 -3.53
N TYR A 83 1.27 0.20 -2.63
CA TYR A 83 1.17 -1.26 -2.58
C TYR A 83 0.01 -1.83 -3.37
N PHE A 84 -1.19 -1.27 -3.19
CA PHE A 84 -2.40 -1.83 -3.74
C PHE A 84 -2.78 -1.17 -5.07
N ALA A 85 -2.40 0.10 -5.27
CA ALA A 85 -2.62 0.81 -6.53
C ALA A 85 -1.39 0.86 -7.44
N GLY A 86 -0.22 0.43 -6.97
CA GLY A 86 1.02 0.38 -7.75
C GLY A 86 1.57 1.75 -8.17
N LEU A 87 1.15 2.83 -7.51
CA LEU A 87 1.55 4.18 -7.87
C LEU A 87 3.00 4.47 -7.47
N THR A 88 3.68 5.29 -8.25
CA THR A 88 5.00 5.84 -7.94
C THR A 88 4.89 7.02 -6.97
N LEU A 89 6.00 7.37 -6.29
CA LEU A 89 6.01 8.54 -5.40
C LEU A 89 5.81 9.85 -6.18
N GLU A 90 6.26 9.87 -7.44
CA GLU A 90 6.08 10.98 -8.37
C GLU A 90 4.61 11.16 -8.77
N GLU A 91 3.89 10.07 -9.08
CA GLU A 91 2.44 10.12 -9.35
C GLU A 91 1.64 10.55 -8.11
N ILE A 92 2.00 10.04 -6.94
CA ILE A 92 1.33 10.41 -5.68
C ILE A 92 1.56 11.90 -5.37
N ALA A 93 2.77 12.41 -5.60
CA ALA A 93 3.07 13.83 -5.45
C ALA A 93 2.23 14.72 -6.38
N ASP A 94 2.05 14.31 -7.64
CA ASP A 94 1.17 15.01 -8.60
C ASP A 94 -0.30 14.98 -8.16
N ILE A 95 -0.78 13.84 -7.64
CA ILE A 95 -2.16 13.70 -7.14
C ILE A 95 -2.40 14.57 -5.90
N ASP A 96 -1.48 14.54 -4.93
CA ASP A 96 -1.63 15.23 -3.65
C ASP A 96 -1.24 16.72 -3.75
N GLY A 97 -0.71 17.18 -4.89
CA GLY A 97 -0.32 18.58 -5.10
C GLY A 97 0.88 19.02 -4.26
N VAL A 98 1.75 18.07 -3.88
CA VAL A 98 2.93 18.32 -3.03
C VAL A 98 4.22 17.98 -3.77
N SER A 99 5.37 18.43 -3.25
CA SER A 99 6.65 18.07 -3.84
C SER A 99 6.98 16.58 -3.65
N VAL A 100 7.62 15.96 -4.65
CA VAL A 100 8.14 14.59 -4.56
C VAL A 100 9.05 14.41 -3.33
N ARG A 101 9.79 15.45 -2.95
CA ARG A 101 10.60 15.46 -1.71
C ARG A 101 9.75 15.24 -0.45
N THR A 102 8.56 15.81 -0.40
CA THR A 102 7.63 15.65 0.72
C THR A 102 7.12 14.22 0.79
N VAL A 103 6.67 13.66 -0.35
CA VAL A 103 6.21 12.27 -0.43
C VAL A 103 7.33 11.28 -0.09
N LYS A 104 8.56 11.52 -0.57
CA LYS A 104 9.74 10.71 -0.21
C LYS A 104 10.01 10.72 1.29
N ARG A 105 9.82 11.85 1.98
CA ARG A 105 9.98 11.95 3.44
C ARG A 105 8.89 11.17 4.17
N GLN A 106 7.63 11.35 3.79
CA GLN A 106 6.49 10.60 4.35
C GLN A 106 6.68 9.10 4.12
N TRP A 107 7.08 8.70 2.92
CA TRP A 107 7.34 7.29 2.59
C TRP A 107 8.39 6.67 3.51
N ARG A 108 9.51 7.37 3.74
CA ARG A 108 10.56 6.91 4.66
C ARG A 108 10.04 6.74 6.09
N ALA A 109 9.20 7.66 6.57
CA ALA A 109 8.60 7.58 7.89
C ALA A 109 7.61 6.40 8.00
N ALA A 110 6.69 6.28 7.03
CA ALA A 110 5.71 5.18 6.97
C ALA A 110 6.41 3.82 6.92
N ARG A 111 7.45 3.70 6.07
CA ARG A 111 8.30 2.52 5.98
C ARG A 111 8.94 2.16 7.31
N ALA A 112 9.61 3.12 7.95
CA ALA A 112 10.32 2.87 9.20
C ALA A 112 9.35 2.40 10.30
N TRP A 113 8.16 3.00 10.34
CA TRP A 113 7.10 2.59 11.25
C TRP A 113 6.63 1.16 10.97
N LEU A 114 6.36 0.81 9.70
CA LEU A 114 5.91 -0.54 9.33
C LEU A 114 6.95 -1.61 9.64
N VAL A 115 8.23 -1.34 9.38
CA VAL A 115 9.33 -2.27 9.71
C VAL A 115 9.40 -2.49 11.22
N ALA A 116 9.27 -1.43 12.02
CA ALA A 116 9.28 -1.54 13.47
C ALA A 116 8.06 -2.31 13.99
N GLU A 117 6.87 -2.07 13.44
CA GLU A 117 5.63 -2.75 13.83
C GLU A 117 5.66 -4.24 13.47
N LEU A 118 6.11 -4.59 12.26
CA LEU A 118 6.17 -5.96 11.78
C LEU A 118 7.28 -6.78 12.46
N GLY A 119 8.29 -6.12 13.02
CA GLY A 119 9.39 -6.73 13.76
C GLY A 119 9.08 -7.04 15.23
N GLN A 120 7.97 -6.55 15.80
CA GLN A 120 7.57 -6.79 17.20
C GLN A 120 6.91 -8.16 17.42
N ARG A 121 7.34 -9.19 16.68
CA ARG A 121 6.79 -10.54 16.73
C ARG A 121 7.46 -11.43 17.77
#